data_AF-A0A7D9JTS8-F1
#
_entry.id   AF-A0A7D9JTS8-F1
#
_cell.length_a   1.000
_cell.length_b   1.000
_cell.length_c   1.000
_cell.angle_alpha   90.00
_cell.angle_beta   90.00
_cell.angle_gamma   90.00
#
_symmetry.space_group_name_H-M   'P 1'
#
loop_
_entity.id
_entity.type
_entity.pdbx_description
1 polymer ?
#
loop_
_entity_poly.entity_id
_entity_poly.type
_entity_poly.pdbx_seq_one_letter_code
_entity_poly.pdbx_strand_id
1 'polypeptide(L)'
;MKLLTVIVSSVFVLILAIILGFRAMNTFISPPVATHEWWGPSKEAPASLPNISDINIEEMAPIQFEDDKLADLSWRLANTRYFRSLENTNWEYGSNIAELKDFVRYWVDEFKWKEQEKILNNFKHYIATIDGIKIHYVHTKPTTKTRKVVPIMLIHGWPGSFYEFYKVIPLLTAKSEDDFIFEVICPSLPGYIFSEAPHKSGLDVLHMANLFKKLMARLGHSEYYIQGGDWGSGIARAMAYIDTSHVKGIHLNMFVISPPYGPFSLISAYLFPSWSLGDEQHKVLPLKKLFGKLLWETGYVHVH
;
A
#
# COMPACT_ATOMS: atom_id res chain seq x y z
N MET A 1 23.02 -25.69 47.42
CA MET A 1 21.57 -25.41 47.51
C MET A 1 21.19 -24.00 47.06
N LYS A 2 21.74 -22.92 47.65
CA LYS A 2 21.32 -21.53 47.34
C LYS A 2 21.41 -21.11 45.86
N LEU A 3 22.47 -21.51 45.14
CA LEU A 3 22.65 -21.16 43.73
C LEU A 3 21.62 -21.82 42.81
N LEU A 4 21.31 -23.09 43.04
CA LEU A 4 20.30 -23.83 42.26
C LEU A 4 18.91 -23.22 42.46
N THR A 5 18.55 -22.84 43.69
CA THR A 5 17.28 -22.16 43.98
C THR A 5 17.19 -20.81 43.29
N VAL A 6 18.28 -20.02 43.25
CA VAL A 6 18.30 -18.73 42.55
C VAL A 6 18.14 -18.92 41.04
N ILE A 7 18.80 -19.91 40.44
CA ILE A 7 18.68 -20.21 39.00
C ILE A 7 17.26 -20.64 38.66
N VAL A 8 16.68 -21.59 39.42
CA VAL A 8 15.32 -22.08 39.19
C VAL A 8 14.28 -20.96 39.34
N SER A 9 14.40 -20.13 40.37
CA SER A 9 13.51 -18.97 40.56
C SER A 9 13.66 -17.94 39.44
N SER A 10 14.88 -17.69 38.96
CA SER A 10 15.13 -16.72 37.88
C SER A 10 14.55 -17.21 36.55
N VAL A 11 14.70 -18.50 36.24
CA VAL A 11 14.10 -19.13 35.05
C VAL A 11 12.58 -19.12 35.14
N PHE A 12 12.02 -19.41 36.32
CA PHE A 12 10.57 -19.37 36.54
C PHE A 12 9.99 -17.97 36.35
N VAL A 13 10.64 -16.93 36.89
CA VAL A 13 10.23 -15.53 36.71
C VAL A 13 10.30 -15.12 35.25
N LEU A 14 11.35 -15.51 34.52
CA LEU A 14 11.47 -15.23 33.08
C LEU A 14 10.36 -15.91 32.27
N ILE A 15 10.10 -17.19 32.52
CA ILE A 15 9.02 -17.94 31.86
C ILE A 15 7.66 -17.31 32.18
N LEU A 16 7.41 -16.95 33.44
CA LEU A 16 6.17 -16.31 33.85
C LEU A 16 6.00 -14.94 33.19
N ALA A 17 7.06 -14.14 33.09
CA ALA A 17 7.04 -12.86 32.38
C ALA A 17 6.76 -13.02 30.88
N ILE A 18 7.33 -14.05 30.24
CA ILE A 18 7.04 -14.39 28.84
C ILE A 18 5.57 -14.81 28.68
N ILE A 19 5.05 -15.67 29.56
CA ILE A 19 3.65 -16.13 29.52
C ILE A 19 2.68 -14.97 29.76
N LEU A 20 2.95 -14.11 30.74
CA LEU A 20 2.13 -12.94 31.04
C LEU A 20 2.19 -11.90 29.93
N GLY A 21 3.38 -11.67 29.36
CA GLY A 21 3.56 -10.83 28.17
C GLY A 21 2.76 -11.38 26.99
N PHE A 22 2.89 -12.67 26.69
CA PHE A 22 2.16 -13.33 25.61
C PHE A 22 0.64 -13.30 25.84
N ARG A 23 0.16 -13.48 27.08
CA ARG A 23 -1.26 -13.34 27.42
C ARG A 23 -1.77 -11.90 27.28
N ALA A 24 -1.01 -10.92 27.74
CA ALA A 24 -1.32 -9.50 27.55
C ALA A 24 -1.26 -9.07 26.08
N MET A 25 -0.55 -9.82 25.25
CA MET A 25 -0.52 -9.62 23.80
C MET A 25 -1.62 -10.39 23.07
N ASN A 26 -2.05 -11.53 23.58
CA ASN A 26 -3.24 -12.25 23.09
C ASN A 26 -4.56 -11.57 23.45
N THR A 27 -4.55 -10.52 24.28
CA THR A 27 -5.74 -9.66 24.48
C THR A 27 -5.94 -8.62 23.37
N PHE A 28 -5.08 -8.59 22.34
CA PHE A 28 -5.43 -8.00 21.04
C PHE A 28 -6.47 -8.90 20.35
N ILE A 29 -7.69 -8.92 20.90
CA ILE A 29 -8.86 -9.36 20.18
C ILE A 29 -8.95 -8.42 18.98
N SER A 30 -8.79 -8.95 17.76
CA SER A 30 -9.09 -8.17 16.55
C SER A 30 -10.48 -7.56 16.76
N PRO A 31 -10.62 -6.23 16.78
CA PRO A 31 -11.91 -5.62 17.01
C PRO A 31 -12.91 -6.22 16.02
N PRO A 32 -14.18 -6.41 16.43
CA PRO A 32 -15.19 -6.98 15.56
C PRO A 32 -15.20 -6.20 14.24
N VAL A 33 -15.19 -6.98 13.17
CA VAL A 33 -15.09 -6.62 11.76
C VAL A 33 -16.36 -5.83 11.37
N ALA A 34 -16.50 -4.58 11.84
CA ALA A 34 -17.52 -3.65 11.39
C ALA A 34 -17.06 -3.07 10.04
N THR A 35 -17.11 -3.90 9.01
CA THR A 35 -16.42 -3.63 7.75
C THR A 35 -17.25 -2.93 6.70
N HIS A 36 -18.49 -2.60 7.05
CA HIS A 36 -19.47 -2.10 6.12
C HIS A 36 -19.98 -0.78 6.67
N GLU A 37 -19.37 0.30 6.21
CA GLU A 37 -19.70 1.66 6.59
C GLU A 37 -19.86 2.54 5.34
N TRP A 38 -20.71 3.56 5.44
CA TRP A 38 -20.84 4.60 4.43
C TRP A 38 -19.74 5.66 4.60
N TRP A 39 -18.99 5.96 3.54
CA TRP A 39 -17.86 6.89 3.50
C TRP A 39 -18.16 8.19 2.76
N GLY A 40 -19.29 8.27 2.07
CA GLY A 40 -19.77 9.48 1.40
C GLY A 40 -20.36 10.52 2.36
N PRO A 41 -20.92 11.62 1.84
CA PRO A 41 -21.58 12.64 2.64
C PRO A 41 -22.67 12.02 3.53
N SER A 42 -22.70 12.38 4.81
CA SER A 42 -23.66 11.78 5.77
C SER A 42 -25.13 12.06 5.42
N LYS A 43 -25.40 13.17 4.71
CA LYS A 43 -26.75 13.53 4.24
C LYS A 43 -27.27 12.61 3.14
N GLU A 44 -26.37 11.92 2.45
CA GLU A 44 -26.66 11.00 1.34
C GLU A 44 -26.62 9.54 1.79
N ALA A 45 -26.35 9.29 3.08
CA ALA A 45 -26.27 7.94 3.62
C ALA A 45 -27.62 7.22 3.48
N PRO A 46 -27.67 6.06 2.82
CA PRO A 46 -28.90 5.28 2.70
C PRO A 46 -29.24 4.61 4.03
N ALA A 47 -30.50 4.19 4.19
CA ALA A 47 -30.96 3.44 5.37
C ALA A 47 -30.23 2.09 5.55
N SER A 48 -29.75 1.51 4.46
CA SER A 48 -28.91 0.31 4.40
C SER A 48 -27.89 0.47 3.28
N LEU A 49 -26.71 -0.14 3.42
CA LEU A 49 -25.69 -0.06 2.38
C LEU A 49 -26.17 -0.70 1.06
N PRO A 50 -25.79 -0.14 -0.11
CA PRO A 50 -26.17 -0.68 -1.40
C PRO A 50 -25.68 -2.12 -1.59
N ASN A 51 -26.41 -2.92 -2.37
CA ASN A 51 -25.94 -4.25 -2.73
C ASN A 51 -24.75 -4.15 -3.69
N ILE A 52 -23.98 -5.23 -3.78
CA ILE A 52 -22.87 -5.31 -4.73
C ILE A 52 -23.37 -5.03 -6.14
N SER A 53 -24.52 -5.56 -6.56
CA SER A 53 -25.12 -5.31 -7.88
C SER A 53 -25.36 -3.85 -8.20
N ASP A 54 -25.56 -3.02 -7.18
CA ASP A 54 -25.97 -1.63 -7.29
C ASP A 54 -24.76 -0.68 -7.42
N ILE A 55 -23.53 -1.20 -7.28
CA ILE A 55 -22.31 -0.45 -7.52
C ILE A 55 -22.28 -0.02 -8.99
N ASN A 56 -22.38 1.29 -9.21
CA ASN A 56 -22.26 1.88 -10.54
C ASN A 56 -20.78 1.93 -10.96
N ILE A 57 -20.50 1.55 -12.21
CA ILE A 57 -19.17 1.60 -12.82
C ILE A 57 -19.25 2.40 -14.11
N GLU A 58 -18.43 3.43 -14.22
CA GLU A 58 -18.34 4.31 -15.37
C GLU A 58 -16.91 4.31 -15.93
N GLU A 59 -16.77 4.25 -17.25
CA GLU A 59 -15.47 4.46 -17.91
C GLU A 59 -15.15 5.97 -17.87
N MET A 60 -13.95 6.32 -17.42
CA MET A 60 -13.50 7.71 -17.39
C MET A 60 -13.25 8.23 -18.80
N ALA A 61 -13.48 9.53 -18.99
CA ALA A 61 -12.90 10.22 -20.13
C ALA A 61 -11.37 10.11 -20.10
N PRO A 62 -10.70 10.16 -21.27
CA PRO A 62 -9.24 10.19 -21.34
C PRO A 62 -8.67 11.28 -20.43
N ILE A 63 -7.60 10.95 -19.70
CA ILE A 63 -6.90 11.88 -18.82
C ILE A 63 -6.30 13.00 -19.68
N GLN A 64 -6.68 14.23 -19.35
CA GLN A 64 -6.16 15.44 -19.96
C GLN A 64 -5.83 16.42 -18.85
N PHE A 65 -4.63 16.98 -18.88
CA PHE A 65 -4.25 18.07 -17.98
C PHE A 65 -4.62 19.39 -18.65
N GLU A 66 -5.46 20.17 -17.97
CA GLU A 66 -5.94 21.46 -18.46
C GLU A 66 -4.76 22.45 -18.58
N ASP A 67 -4.70 23.17 -19.70
CA ASP A 67 -3.58 24.07 -20.01
C ASP A 67 -3.45 25.21 -18.99
N ASP A 68 -4.55 25.66 -18.37
CA ASP A 68 -4.53 26.66 -17.30
C ASP A 68 -3.84 26.13 -16.03
N LYS A 69 -4.07 24.85 -15.66
CA LYS A 69 -3.40 24.19 -14.53
C LYS A 69 -1.93 23.96 -14.81
N LEU A 70 -1.57 23.57 -16.04
CA LEU A 70 -0.18 23.42 -16.44
C LEU A 70 0.56 24.75 -16.45
N ALA A 71 -0.09 25.83 -16.89
CA ALA A 71 0.46 27.18 -16.83
C ALA A 71 0.64 27.66 -15.38
N ASP A 72 -0.35 27.44 -14.50
CA ASP A 72 -0.23 27.76 -13.06
C ASP A 72 0.90 26.96 -12.41
N LEU A 73 1.03 25.66 -12.70
CA LEU A 73 2.12 24.82 -12.22
C LEU A 73 3.49 25.35 -12.66
N SER A 74 3.64 25.61 -13.96
CA SER A 74 4.90 26.14 -14.53
C SER A 74 5.28 27.48 -13.89
N TRP A 75 4.30 28.38 -13.72
CA TRP A 75 4.51 29.66 -13.06
C TRP A 75 4.96 29.50 -11.59
N ARG A 76 4.33 28.60 -10.83
CA ARG A 76 4.72 28.33 -9.43
C ARG A 76 6.13 27.75 -9.33
N LEU A 77 6.45 26.79 -10.19
CA LEU A 77 7.77 26.16 -10.23
C LEU A 77 8.86 27.20 -10.56
N ALA A 78 8.64 28.03 -11.59
CA ALA A 78 9.56 29.09 -11.98
C ALA A 78 9.76 30.16 -10.90
N ASN A 79 8.73 30.44 -10.08
CA ASN A 79 8.76 31.42 -9.01
C ASN A 79 9.06 30.81 -7.62
N THR A 80 9.58 29.57 -7.57
CA THR A 80 9.92 28.90 -6.33
C THR A 80 10.99 29.67 -5.55
N ARG A 81 10.73 29.92 -4.26
CA ARG A 81 11.71 30.51 -3.34
C ARG A 81 12.58 29.40 -2.75
N TYR A 82 13.85 29.39 -3.11
CA TYR A 82 14.82 28.42 -2.59
C TYR A 82 15.42 28.90 -1.27
N PHE A 83 15.66 27.96 -0.35
CA PHE A 83 16.38 28.20 0.91
C PHE A 83 17.85 27.78 0.79
N ARG A 84 18.70 28.20 1.74
CA ARG A 84 20.10 27.77 1.79
C ARG A 84 20.18 26.37 2.40
N SER A 85 20.91 25.46 1.75
CA SER A 85 21.27 24.17 2.32
C SER A 85 22.62 24.24 3.03
N LEU A 86 22.89 23.28 3.91
CA LEU A 86 24.24 23.03 4.39
C LEU A 86 25.11 22.54 3.23
N GLU A 87 26.40 22.86 3.29
CA GLU A 87 27.37 22.41 2.28
C GLU A 87 27.77 20.95 2.54
N ASN A 88 27.96 20.18 1.47
CA ASN A 88 28.48 18.80 1.51
C ASN A 88 27.65 17.78 2.33
N THR A 89 26.35 18.01 2.54
CA THR A 89 25.47 17.08 3.29
C THR A 89 24.68 16.11 2.41
N ASN A 90 24.84 16.18 1.08
CA ASN A 90 24.07 15.38 0.13
C ASN A 90 22.55 15.37 0.48
N TRP A 91 21.95 14.22 0.78
CA TRP A 91 20.55 14.04 1.21
C TRP A 91 20.39 13.76 2.71
N GLU A 92 21.44 13.87 3.52
CA GLU A 92 21.41 13.50 4.95
C GLU A 92 20.39 14.34 5.74
N TYR A 93 20.18 15.60 5.35
CA TYR A 93 19.22 16.51 6.00
C TYR A 93 17.91 16.68 5.21
N GLY A 94 17.57 15.68 4.38
CA GLY A 94 16.44 15.74 3.45
C GLY A 94 16.86 16.25 2.07
N SER A 95 15.90 16.76 1.30
CA SER A 95 16.12 17.14 -0.10
C SER A 95 17.22 18.18 -0.27
N ASN A 96 18.22 17.84 -1.09
CA ASN A 96 19.30 18.75 -1.45
C ASN A 96 18.79 19.88 -2.37
N ILE A 97 19.13 21.14 -2.06
CA ILE A 97 18.61 22.29 -2.82
C ILE A 97 19.16 22.37 -4.25
N ALA A 98 20.39 21.89 -4.49
CA ALA A 98 20.98 21.90 -5.82
C ALA A 98 20.24 20.90 -6.72
N GLU A 99 20.04 19.68 -6.22
CA GLU A 99 19.26 18.64 -6.88
C GLU A 99 17.80 19.10 -7.12
N LEU A 100 17.16 19.73 -6.12
CA LEU A 100 15.80 20.25 -6.26
C LEU A 100 15.70 21.29 -7.38
N LYS A 101 16.69 22.18 -7.52
CA LYS A 101 16.72 23.16 -8.62
C LYS A 101 16.83 22.49 -9.98
N ASP A 102 17.63 21.42 -10.09
CA ASP A 102 17.74 20.66 -11.33
C ASP A 102 16.43 19.92 -11.66
N PHE A 103 15.75 19.35 -10.67
CA PHE A 103 14.41 18.76 -10.85
C PHE A 103 13.39 19.81 -11.30
N VAL A 104 13.37 20.99 -10.66
CA VAL A 104 12.46 22.09 -11.04
C VAL A 104 12.76 22.58 -12.45
N ARG A 105 14.03 22.75 -12.82
CA ARG A 105 14.44 23.12 -14.20
C ARG A 105 13.89 22.11 -15.20
N TYR A 106 14.17 20.83 -14.99
CA TYR A 106 13.69 19.77 -15.87
C TYR A 106 12.15 19.80 -15.99
N TRP A 107 11.46 19.98 -14.86
CA TRP A 107 9.99 19.98 -14.86
C TRP A 107 9.39 21.17 -15.62
N VAL A 108 10.02 22.35 -15.55
CA VAL A 108 9.56 23.54 -16.27
C VAL A 108 9.92 23.47 -17.76
N ASP A 109 11.15 23.08 -18.08
CA ASP A 109 11.72 23.27 -19.40
C ASP A 109 11.64 22.03 -20.31
N GLU A 110 11.68 20.83 -19.73
CA GLU A 110 11.89 19.59 -20.48
C GLU A 110 10.76 18.56 -20.31
N PHE A 111 9.98 18.64 -19.22
CA PHE A 111 8.94 17.66 -18.92
C PHE A 111 7.72 17.83 -19.82
N LYS A 112 7.48 16.81 -20.65
CA LYS A 112 6.43 16.84 -21.68
C LYS A 112 5.13 16.23 -21.16
N TRP A 113 4.26 17.08 -20.61
CA TRP A 113 2.93 16.67 -20.11
C TRP A 113 2.09 15.89 -21.13
N LYS A 114 2.07 16.33 -22.40
CA LYS A 114 1.33 15.64 -23.46
C LYS A 114 1.87 14.24 -23.80
N GLU A 115 3.15 13.96 -23.54
CA GLU A 115 3.67 12.59 -23.67
C GLU A 115 3.21 11.73 -22.49
N GLN A 116 3.14 12.29 -21.28
CA GLN A 116 2.63 11.57 -20.10
C GLN A 116 1.12 11.27 -20.21
N GLU A 117 0.32 12.19 -20.73
CA GLU A 117 -1.11 11.93 -21.05
C GLU A 117 -1.26 10.71 -21.96
N LYS A 118 -0.43 10.59 -23.00
CA LYS A 118 -0.46 9.43 -23.91
C LYS A 118 -0.10 8.14 -23.19
N ILE A 119 0.89 8.17 -22.30
CA ILE A 119 1.28 7.00 -21.50
C ILE A 119 0.14 6.56 -20.60
N LEU A 120 -0.50 7.50 -19.88
CA LEU A 120 -1.63 7.21 -19.00
C LEU A 120 -2.82 6.66 -19.78
N ASN A 121 -3.17 7.29 -20.91
CA ASN A 121 -4.30 6.89 -21.75
C ASN A 121 -4.07 5.63 -22.59
N ASN A 122 -2.91 4.96 -22.48
CA ASN A 122 -2.76 3.60 -22.98
C ASN A 122 -3.56 2.57 -22.16
N PHE A 123 -4.04 2.98 -20.98
CA PHE A 123 -4.88 2.17 -20.12
C PHE A 123 -6.31 2.68 -20.11
N LYS A 124 -7.26 1.78 -19.85
CA LYS A 124 -8.65 2.15 -19.57
C LYS A 124 -8.83 2.39 -18.08
N HIS A 125 -9.42 3.54 -17.77
CA HIS A 125 -9.68 4.02 -16.43
C HIS A 125 -11.18 3.96 -16.13
N TYR A 126 -11.52 3.58 -14.91
CA TYR A 126 -12.90 3.40 -14.47
C TYR A 126 -13.10 4.01 -13.10
N ILE A 127 -14.32 4.45 -12.83
CA ILE A 127 -14.78 4.89 -11.51
C ILE A 127 -15.89 3.96 -11.05
N ALA A 128 -15.73 3.34 -9.89
CA ALA A 128 -16.78 2.62 -9.19
C ALA A 128 -17.25 3.43 -7.98
N THR A 129 -18.56 3.63 -7.81
CA THR A 129 -19.09 4.26 -6.59
C THR A 129 -19.38 3.19 -5.55
N ILE A 130 -18.54 3.11 -4.51
CA ILE A 130 -18.58 2.05 -3.49
C ILE A 130 -18.75 2.70 -2.12
N ASP A 131 -19.81 2.31 -1.41
CA ASP A 131 -20.12 2.81 -0.06
C ASP A 131 -20.11 4.35 0.06
N GLY A 132 -20.52 5.03 -1.01
CA GLY A 132 -20.67 6.48 -1.04
C GLY A 132 -19.46 7.29 -1.49
N ILE A 133 -18.36 6.64 -1.88
CA ILE A 133 -17.20 7.31 -2.46
C ILE A 133 -16.84 6.74 -3.83
N LYS A 134 -16.30 7.60 -4.69
CA LYS A 134 -15.78 7.22 -6.02
C LYS A 134 -14.39 6.60 -5.91
N ILE A 135 -14.25 5.36 -6.37
CA ILE A 135 -12.99 4.62 -6.42
C ILE A 135 -12.53 4.50 -7.87
N HIS A 136 -11.40 5.13 -8.18
CA HIS A 136 -10.71 4.97 -9.45
C HIS A 136 -9.96 3.65 -9.52
N TYR A 137 -9.98 3.00 -10.68
CA TYR A 137 -9.11 1.88 -10.99
C TYR A 137 -8.79 1.78 -12.47
N VAL A 138 -7.59 1.28 -12.77
CA VAL A 138 -7.21 0.80 -14.10
C VAL A 138 -7.68 -0.63 -14.26
N HIS A 139 -8.30 -0.96 -15.39
CA HIS A 139 -8.73 -2.33 -15.72
C HIS A 139 -8.19 -2.74 -17.08
N THR A 140 -7.25 -3.68 -17.08
CA THR A 140 -6.65 -4.20 -18.33
C THR A 140 -6.95 -5.68 -18.46
N LYS A 141 -7.77 -6.00 -19.46
CA LYS A 141 -8.05 -7.39 -19.84
C LYS A 141 -6.92 -7.94 -20.72
N PRO A 142 -6.66 -9.26 -20.67
CA PRO A 142 -5.65 -9.87 -21.52
C PRO A 142 -5.94 -9.68 -23.01
N THR A 143 -4.90 -9.54 -23.82
CA THR A 143 -5.05 -9.36 -25.28
C THR A 143 -5.34 -10.66 -26.03
N THR A 144 -5.08 -11.82 -25.40
CA THR A 144 -5.35 -13.15 -25.98
C THR A 144 -6.50 -13.85 -25.26
N LYS A 145 -7.32 -14.59 -26.02
CA LYS A 145 -8.46 -15.38 -25.50
C LYS A 145 -8.17 -16.88 -25.39
N THR A 146 -6.97 -17.33 -25.73
CA THR A 146 -6.63 -18.76 -25.82
C THR A 146 -6.14 -19.38 -24.51
N ARG A 147 -6.05 -18.59 -23.43
CA ARG A 147 -5.49 -19.00 -22.13
C ARG A 147 -6.51 -18.79 -21.02
N LYS A 148 -6.33 -19.49 -19.90
CA LYS A 148 -7.13 -19.24 -18.68
C LYS A 148 -6.87 -17.81 -18.20
N VAL A 149 -7.92 -17.03 -17.98
CA VAL A 149 -7.79 -15.67 -17.44
C VAL A 149 -7.76 -15.74 -15.92
N VAL A 150 -6.76 -15.13 -15.31
CA VAL A 150 -6.57 -15.09 -13.85
C VAL A 150 -6.64 -13.63 -13.39
N PRO A 151 -7.67 -13.23 -12.62
CA PRO A 151 -7.76 -11.87 -12.09
C PRO A 151 -6.69 -11.63 -11.02
N ILE A 152 -5.97 -10.51 -11.13
CA ILE A 152 -5.02 -10.05 -10.13
C ILE A 152 -5.25 -8.56 -9.83
N MET A 153 -5.33 -8.23 -8.53
CA MET A 153 -5.37 -6.85 -8.06
C MET A 153 -3.97 -6.38 -7.67
N LEU A 154 -3.53 -5.24 -8.22
CA LEU A 154 -2.26 -4.59 -7.88
C LEU A 154 -2.52 -3.34 -7.02
N ILE A 155 -2.08 -3.35 -5.76
CA ILE A 155 -2.37 -2.29 -4.80
C ILE A 155 -1.09 -1.51 -4.48
N HIS A 156 -1.11 -0.20 -4.76
CA HIS A 156 0.01 0.70 -4.51
C HIS A 156 0.09 1.15 -3.04
N GLY A 157 1.07 2.00 -2.72
CA GLY A 157 1.18 2.65 -1.41
C GLY A 157 1.44 4.15 -1.50
N TRP A 158 2.14 4.68 -0.50
CA TRP A 158 2.51 6.08 -0.34
C TRP A 158 4.04 6.24 -0.40
N PRO A 159 4.57 7.32 -1.01
CA PRO A 159 3.89 8.41 -1.72
C PRO A 159 3.55 8.07 -3.19
N GLY A 160 3.27 6.79 -3.45
CA GLY A 160 3.04 6.25 -4.77
C GLY A 160 1.59 6.37 -5.29
N SER A 161 1.32 5.67 -6.38
CA SER A 161 0.00 5.65 -7.05
C SER A 161 -0.12 4.46 -8.00
N PHE A 162 -1.28 4.29 -8.63
CA PHE A 162 -1.46 3.30 -9.70
C PHE A 162 -0.40 3.41 -10.81
N TYR A 163 0.20 4.60 -10.99
CA TYR A 163 1.24 4.83 -11.98
C TYR A 163 2.49 3.97 -11.74
N GLU A 164 2.75 3.45 -10.54
CA GLU A 164 3.87 2.54 -10.28
C GLU A 164 3.83 1.27 -11.14
N PHE A 165 2.63 0.84 -11.55
CA PHE A 165 2.43 -0.41 -12.26
C PHE A 165 2.39 -0.27 -13.79
N TYR A 166 2.46 0.94 -14.35
CA TYR A 166 2.25 1.18 -15.79
C TYR A 166 3.16 0.36 -16.72
N LYS A 167 4.38 0.02 -16.27
CA LYS A 167 5.32 -0.83 -17.02
C LYS A 167 5.03 -2.32 -16.86
N VAL A 168 4.49 -2.71 -15.71
CA VAL A 168 4.23 -4.12 -15.37
C VAL A 168 2.91 -4.60 -15.95
N ILE A 169 1.88 -3.75 -15.98
CA ILE A 169 0.54 -4.10 -16.49
C ILE A 169 0.64 -4.73 -17.90
N PRO A 170 1.29 -4.10 -18.91
CA PRO A 170 1.40 -4.70 -20.24
C PRO A 170 2.13 -6.04 -20.26
N LEU A 171 3.12 -6.24 -19.37
CA LEU A 171 3.86 -7.51 -19.28
C LEU A 171 2.96 -8.64 -18.75
N LEU A 172 2.07 -8.33 -17.82
CA LEU A 172 1.13 -9.30 -17.25
C LEU A 172 -0.03 -9.65 -18.19
N THR A 173 -0.40 -8.74 -19.10
CA THR A 173 -1.62 -8.88 -19.92
C THR A 173 -1.37 -9.17 -21.41
N ALA A 174 -0.15 -9.01 -21.93
CA ALA A 174 0.14 -9.13 -23.36
C ALA A 174 0.31 -10.58 -23.84
N LYS A 175 1.24 -11.33 -23.23
CA LYS A 175 1.54 -12.72 -23.58
C LYS A 175 2.05 -13.46 -22.35
N SER A 176 1.65 -14.72 -22.24
CA SER A 176 2.13 -15.63 -21.21
C SER A 176 2.58 -16.93 -21.86
N GLU A 177 3.74 -17.44 -21.44
CA GLU A 177 4.20 -18.79 -21.78
C GLU A 177 3.46 -19.85 -20.95
N ASP A 178 2.91 -19.45 -19.81
CA ASP A 178 2.12 -20.30 -18.92
C ASP A 178 0.74 -20.65 -19.53
N ASP A 179 0.03 -21.54 -18.86
CA ASP A 179 -1.34 -21.94 -19.21
C ASP A 179 -2.39 -20.87 -18.87
N PHE A 180 -1.99 -19.82 -18.15
CA PHE A 180 -2.83 -18.69 -17.77
C PHE A 180 -2.25 -17.35 -18.21
N ILE A 181 -3.10 -16.33 -18.24
CA ILE A 181 -2.74 -14.93 -18.44
C ILE A 181 -3.51 -14.05 -17.47
N PHE A 182 -2.91 -12.95 -17.03
CA PHE A 182 -3.55 -12.09 -16.04
C PHE A 182 -4.55 -11.11 -16.65
N GLU A 183 -5.66 -10.92 -15.94
CA GLU A 183 -6.49 -9.72 -16.02
C GLU A 183 -6.13 -8.82 -14.84
N VAL A 184 -5.75 -7.58 -15.10
CA VAL A 184 -5.21 -6.68 -14.07
C VAL A 184 -6.22 -5.63 -13.67
N ILE A 185 -6.45 -5.53 -12.36
CA ILE A 185 -7.22 -4.48 -11.70
C ILE A 185 -6.25 -3.69 -10.82
N CYS A 186 -6.12 -2.38 -11.02
CA CYS A 186 -5.21 -1.55 -10.24
C CYS A 186 -5.95 -0.32 -9.69
N PRO A 187 -6.51 -0.42 -8.47
CA PRO A 187 -7.23 0.68 -7.86
C PRO A 187 -6.29 1.77 -7.35
N SER A 188 -6.78 3.02 -7.35
CA SER A 188 -6.22 4.07 -6.50
C SER A 188 -6.82 4.00 -5.11
N LEU A 189 -5.99 4.11 -4.08
CA LEU A 189 -6.45 4.14 -2.69
C LEU A 189 -7.43 5.30 -2.45
N PRO A 190 -8.43 5.18 -1.56
CA PRO A 190 -9.30 6.31 -1.18
C PRO A 190 -8.48 7.55 -0.79
N GLY A 191 -8.79 8.69 -1.40
CA GLY A 191 -8.04 9.94 -1.26
C GLY A 191 -6.75 10.06 -2.09
N TYR A 192 -6.45 9.09 -2.96
CA TYR A 192 -5.29 9.15 -3.86
C TYR A 192 -5.71 9.38 -5.31
N ILE A 193 -5.02 10.33 -5.95
CA ILE A 193 -5.14 10.71 -7.36
C ILE A 193 -6.60 10.98 -7.79
N PHE A 194 -7.27 9.98 -8.38
CA PHE A 194 -8.64 10.10 -8.91
C PHE A 194 -9.70 9.43 -8.02
N SER A 195 -9.28 8.73 -6.95
CA SER A 195 -10.21 8.22 -5.94
C SER A 195 -10.56 9.32 -4.96
N GLU A 196 -11.85 9.42 -4.66
CA GLU A 196 -12.39 10.38 -3.71
C GLU A 196 -11.90 10.10 -2.28
N ALA A 197 -11.63 11.17 -1.52
CA ALA A 197 -11.29 11.07 -0.11
C ALA A 197 -12.55 10.78 0.72
N PRO A 198 -12.46 10.02 1.83
CA PRO A 198 -13.61 9.79 2.69
C PRO A 198 -14.12 11.10 3.30
N HIS A 199 -15.44 11.22 3.45
CA HIS A 199 -16.11 12.39 4.04
C HIS A 199 -16.16 12.36 5.57
N LYS A 200 -15.63 11.31 6.18
CA LYS A 200 -15.57 11.12 7.64
C LYS A 200 -14.28 10.41 8.04
N SER A 201 -13.89 10.55 9.31
CA SER A 201 -12.74 9.87 9.89
C SER A 201 -12.95 8.37 10.05
N GLY A 202 -11.84 7.60 10.15
CA GLY A 202 -11.87 6.19 10.52
C GLY A 202 -11.68 5.20 9.36
N LEU A 203 -11.53 5.68 8.12
CA LEU A 203 -11.23 4.81 6.98
C LEU A 203 -9.78 4.29 7.10
N ASP A 204 -9.65 3.05 7.54
CA ASP A 204 -8.37 2.36 7.74
C ASP A 204 -8.11 1.25 6.69
N VAL A 205 -7.05 0.47 6.89
CA VAL A 205 -6.64 -0.65 6.03
C VAL A 205 -7.72 -1.72 5.87
N LEU A 206 -8.47 -2.05 6.93
CA LEU A 206 -9.54 -3.04 6.86
C LEU A 206 -10.72 -2.50 6.06
N HIS A 207 -11.05 -1.21 6.22
CA HIS A 207 -12.10 -0.57 5.43
C HIS A 207 -11.73 -0.51 3.94
N MET A 208 -10.49 -0.12 3.61
CA MET A 208 -9.98 -0.16 2.22
C MET A 208 -10.06 -1.57 1.62
N ALA A 209 -9.67 -2.60 2.39
CA ALA A 209 -9.79 -3.99 1.94
C ALA A 209 -11.23 -4.39 1.61
N ASN A 210 -12.23 -3.85 2.32
CA ASN A 210 -13.64 -4.12 2.01
C ASN A 210 -14.13 -3.40 0.76
N LEU A 211 -13.72 -2.16 0.55
CA LEU A 211 -14.03 -1.44 -0.69
C LEU A 211 -13.50 -2.21 -1.90
N PHE A 212 -12.26 -2.70 -1.82
CA PHE A 212 -11.64 -3.46 -2.90
C PHE A 212 -12.21 -4.87 -3.06
N LYS A 213 -12.59 -5.53 -1.98
CA LYS A 213 -13.37 -6.79 -2.04
C LYS A 213 -14.68 -6.57 -2.79
N LYS A 214 -15.43 -5.52 -2.46
CA LYS A 214 -16.69 -5.15 -3.14
C LYS A 214 -16.46 -4.83 -4.61
N LEU A 215 -15.36 -4.14 -4.94
CA LEU A 215 -14.95 -3.90 -6.33
C LEU A 215 -14.73 -5.22 -7.08
N MET A 216 -13.94 -6.14 -6.54
CA MET A 216 -13.69 -7.44 -7.19
C MET A 216 -14.97 -8.26 -7.36
N ALA A 217 -15.83 -8.28 -6.35
CA ALA A 217 -17.13 -8.94 -6.43
C ALA A 217 -18.04 -8.30 -7.48
N ARG A 218 -18.04 -6.95 -7.59
CA ARG A 218 -18.81 -6.22 -8.59
C ARG A 218 -18.35 -6.51 -10.02
N LEU A 219 -17.06 -6.71 -10.21
CA LEU A 219 -16.45 -7.11 -11.48
C LEU A 219 -16.71 -8.58 -11.83
N GLY A 220 -17.34 -9.35 -10.92
CA GLY A 220 -17.71 -10.75 -11.14
C GLY A 220 -16.58 -11.74 -10.86
N HIS A 221 -15.52 -11.32 -10.15
CA HIS A 221 -14.40 -12.20 -9.83
C HIS A 221 -14.67 -13.00 -8.56
N SER A 222 -14.97 -14.29 -8.73
CA SER A 222 -15.15 -15.24 -7.61
C SER A 222 -13.82 -15.81 -7.10
N GLU A 223 -12.75 -15.72 -7.88
CA GLU A 223 -11.42 -16.17 -7.47
C GLU A 223 -10.38 -15.19 -8.03
N TYR A 224 -9.48 -14.69 -7.18
CA TYR A 224 -8.49 -13.71 -7.60
C TYR A 224 -7.23 -13.72 -6.72
N TYR A 225 -6.16 -13.13 -7.25
CA TYR A 225 -4.89 -12.92 -6.56
C TYR A 225 -4.70 -11.44 -6.23
N ILE A 226 -3.84 -11.15 -5.26
CA ILE A 226 -3.53 -9.78 -4.86
C ILE A 226 -2.02 -9.60 -4.78
N GLN A 227 -1.53 -8.49 -5.28
CA GLN A 227 -0.14 -8.06 -5.08
C GLN A 227 -0.11 -6.69 -4.42
N GLY A 228 0.78 -6.51 -3.45
CA GLY A 228 0.91 -5.21 -2.77
C GLY A 228 2.26 -5.01 -2.06
N GLY A 229 2.74 -3.77 -2.13
CA GLY A 229 3.83 -3.22 -1.31
C GLY A 229 3.30 -2.07 -0.44
N ASP A 230 4.09 -1.57 0.51
CA ASP A 230 3.70 -0.43 1.37
C ASP A 230 2.27 -0.57 1.95
N TRP A 231 1.38 0.43 1.86
CA TRP A 231 -0.03 0.30 2.26
C TRP A 231 -0.74 -0.86 1.57
N GLY A 232 -0.47 -1.07 0.28
CA GLY A 232 -0.99 -2.19 -0.48
C GLY A 232 -0.65 -3.55 0.12
N SER A 233 0.49 -3.68 0.82
CA SER A 233 0.83 -4.92 1.53
C SER A 233 -0.09 -5.17 2.74
N GLY A 234 -0.42 -4.12 3.48
CA GLY A 234 -1.38 -4.17 4.59
C GLY A 234 -2.78 -4.49 4.09
N ILE A 235 -3.21 -3.83 3.02
CA ILE A 235 -4.54 -4.02 2.42
C ILE A 235 -4.67 -5.42 1.82
N ALA A 236 -3.65 -5.93 1.11
CA ALA A 236 -3.66 -7.28 0.57
C ALA A 236 -3.80 -8.36 1.66
N ARG A 237 -3.08 -8.18 2.79
CA ARG A 237 -3.21 -9.06 3.96
C ARG A 237 -4.59 -8.96 4.61
N ALA A 238 -5.14 -7.75 4.72
CA ALA A 238 -6.49 -7.53 5.22
C ALA A 238 -7.54 -8.19 4.33
N MET A 239 -7.43 -8.07 3.00
CA MET A 239 -8.29 -8.75 2.03
C MET A 239 -8.21 -10.28 2.17
N ALA A 240 -7.00 -10.84 2.27
CA ALA A 240 -6.81 -12.27 2.49
C ALA A 240 -7.43 -12.76 3.81
N TYR A 241 -7.50 -11.89 4.83
CA TYR A 241 -8.13 -12.19 6.11
C TYR A 241 -9.67 -12.15 6.05
N ILE A 242 -10.25 -11.17 5.34
CA ILE A 242 -11.72 -10.96 5.30
C ILE A 242 -12.43 -11.64 4.11
N ASP A 243 -11.68 -12.15 3.14
CA ASP A 243 -12.23 -12.72 1.90
C ASP A 243 -11.60 -14.07 1.52
N THR A 244 -11.45 -14.92 2.53
CA THR A 244 -10.75 -16.22 2.46
C THR A 244 -11.31 -17.19 1.41
N SER A 245 -12.57 -17.05 1.00
CA SER A 245 -13.18 -17.91 -0.02
C SER A 245 -12.75 -17.56 -1.45
N HIS A 246 -12.48 -16.29 -1.72
CA HIS A 246 -12.23 -15.77 -3.07
C HIS A 246 -10.74 -15.46 -3.31
N VAL A 247 -9.98 -15.03 -2.29
CA VAL A 247 -8.55 -14.75 -2.40
C VAL A 247 -7.75 -16.05 -2.48
N LYS A 248 -7.10 -16.33 -3.62
CA LYS A 248 -6.33 -17.57 -3.85
C LYS A 248 -4.86 -17.46 -3.55
N GLY A 249 -4.34 -16.25 -3.46
CA GLY A 249 -2.95 -16.02 -3.10
C GLY A 249 -2.64 -14.53 -3.01
N ILE A 250 -1.67 -14.21 -2.16
CA ILE A 250 -1.12 -12.86 -2.05
C ILE A 250 0.38 -12.88 -2.35
N HIS A 251 0.85 -11.88 -3.09
CA HIS A 251 2.27 -11.63 -3.34
C HIS A 251 2.66 -10.29 -2.71
N LEU A 252 3.59 -10.30 -1.78
CA LEU A 252 3.98 -9.12 -1.01
C LEU A 252 5.45 -8.80 -1.25
N ASN A 253 5.73 -7.57 -1.68
CA ASN A 253 7.11 -7.05 -1.77
C ASN A 253 7.47 -6.16 -0.56
N MET A 254 6.60 -6.08 0.44
CA MET A 254 6.85 -5.51 1.76
C MET A 254 6.09 -6.34 2.79
N PHE A 255 6.76 -6.73 3.87
CA PHE A 255 6.15 -7.53 4.92
C PHE A 255 6.52 -6.98 6.30
N VAL A 256 5.60 -6.21 6.88
CA VAL A 256 5.76 -5.65 8.23
C VAL A 256 5.05 -6.55 9.24
N ILE A 257 5.79 -7.00 10.25
CA ILE A 257 5.27 -7.83 11.33
C ILE A 257 4.88 -6.93 12.50
N SER A 258 3.59 -6.87 12.80
CA SER A 258 3.08 -6.07 13.92
C SER A 258 3.60 -6.58 15.27
N PRO A 259 3.71 -5.72 16.29
CA PRO A 259 3.80 -6.17 17.67
C PRO A 259 2.64 -7.12 17.99
N PRO A 260 2.87 -8.19 18.76
CA PRO A 260 4.08 -8.50 19.50
C PRO A 260 5.21 -9.17 18.69
N TYR A 261 4.87 -9.78 17.55
CA TYR A 261 5.71 -10.78 16.91
C TYR A 261 6.96 -10.20 16.25
N GLY A 262 6.89 -8.96 15.74
CA GLY A 262 8.04 -8.26 15.16
C GLY A 262 9.19 -8.04 16.16
N PRO A 263 8.94 -7.38 17.30
CA PRO A 263 9.96 -7.24 18.34
C PRO A 263 10.53 -8.58 18.84
N PHE A 264 9.68 -9.61 19.02
CA PHE A 264 10.16 -10.93 19.43
C PHE A 264 11.06 -11.59 18.39
N SER A 265 10.75 -11.48 17.10
CA SER A 265 11.60 -12.04 16.05
C SER A 265 12.95 -11.32 15.96
N LEU A 266 13.00 -10.03 16.27
CA LEU A 266 14.28 -9.30 16.38
C LEU A 266 15.10 -9.74 17.59
N ILE A 267 14.46 -10.04 18.73
CA ILE A 267 15.15 -10.60 19.91
C ILE A 267 15.71 -11.99 19.59
N SER A 268 14.91 -12.86 18.96
CA SER A 268 15.40 -14.19 18.56
C SER A 268 16.54 -14.09 17.56
N ALA A 269 16.45 -13.17 16.59
CA ALA A 269 17.50 -12.89 15.62
C ALA A 269 18.80 -12.39 16.27
N TYR A 270 18.70 -11.60 17.35
CA TYR A 270 19.88 -11.14 18.09
C TYR A 270 20.54 -12.24 18.92
N LEU A 271 19.74 -13.08 19.61
CA LEU A 271 20.25 -14.14 20.48
C LEU A 271 20.74 -15.37 19.70
N PHE A 272 20.09 -15.69 18.59
CA PHE A 272 20.33 -16.89 17.79
C PHE A 272 20.36 -16.57 16.28
N PRO A 273 21.34 -15.79 15.81
CA PRO A 273 21.35 -15.24 14.44
C PRO A 273 21.45 -16.32 13.36
N SER A 274 22.34 -17.31 13.52
CA SER A 274 22.49 -18.40 12.54
C SER A 274 21.24 -19.27 12.42
N TRP A 275 20.47 -19.41 13.50
CA TRP A 275 19.21 -20.18 13.48
C TRP A 275 18.05 -19.35 12.89
N SER A 276 17.95 -18.06 13.23
CA SER A 276 16.82 -17.21 12.82
C SER A 276 16.98 -16.62 11.42
N LEU A 277 18.21 -16.25 11.04
CA LEU A 277 18.51 -15.48 9.81
C LEU A 277 19.43 -16.23 8.84
N GLY A 278 20.10 -17.30 9.29
CA GLY A 278 21.07 -18.02 8.48
C GLY A 278 22.16 -17.10 7.92
N ASP A 279 22.49 -17.31 6.64
CA ASP A 279 23.53 -16.54 5.94
C ASP A 279 23.14 -15.07 5.71
N GLU A 280 21.86 -14.75 5.81
CA GLU A 280 21.29 -13.42 5.57
C GLU A 280 21.31 -12.51 6.80
N GLN A 281 21.96 -12.95 7.88
CA GLN A 281 22.05 -12.20 9.14
C GLN A 281 22.57 -10.76 8.99
N HIS A 282 23.42 -10.51 7.99
CA HIS A 282 24.00 -9.20 7.69
C HIS A 282 22.97 -8.17 7.17
N LYS A 283 21.79 -8.61 6.71
CA LYS A 283 20.69 -7.73 6.29
C LYS A 283 19.94 -7.11 7.47
N VAL A 284 19.98 -7.76 8.64
CA VAL A 284 19.23 -7.35 9.85
C VAL A 284 20.17 -6.86 10.95
N LEU A 285 21.36 -7.48 11.09
CA LEU A 285 22.34 -7.17 12.12
C LEU A 285 23.45 -6.24 11.62
N PRO A 286 24.01 -5.38 12.50
CA PRO A 286 23.65 -5.22 13.92
C PRO A 286 22.36 -4.42 14.09
N LEU A 287 21.54 -4.81 15.09
CA LEU A 287 20.23 -4.16 15.34
C LEU A 287 20.35 -2.66 15.60
N LYS A 288 21.46 -2.17 16.15
CA LYS A 288 21.72 -0.73 16.34
C LYS A 288 21.60 0.05 15.02
N LYS A 289 22.10 -0.52 13.91
CA LYS A 289 22.01 0.11 12.58
C LYS A 289 20.57 0.09 12.07
N LEU A 290 19.86 -1.01 12.26
CA LEU A 290 18.45 -1.14 11.89
C LEU A 290 17.57 -0.12 12.64
N PHE A 291 17.65 -0.07 13.97
CA PHE A 291 16.88 0.89 14.77
C PHE A 291 17.30 2.34 14.53
N GLY A 292 18.60 2.59 14.37
CA GLY A 292 19.10 3.91 14.00
C GLY A 292 18.52 4.40 12.68
N LYS A 293 18.48 3.53 11.65
CA LYS A 293 17.85 3.84 10.37
C LYS A 293 16.34 4.01 10.52
N LEU A 294 15.65 3.16 11.29
CA LEU A 294 14.21 3.32 11.49
C LEU A 294 13.89 4.68 12.11
N LEU A 295 14.55 5.05 13.20
CA LEU A 295 14.37 6.36 13.83
C LEU A 295 14.66 7.54 12.89
N TRP A 296 15.67 7.39 12.04
CA TRP A 296 16.05 8.41 11.06
C TRP A 296 15.01 8.57 9.95
N GLU A 297 14.47 7.46 9.43
CA GLU A 297 13.62 7.44 8.24
C GLU A 297 12.12 7.53 8.56
N THR A 298 11.67 7.30 9.80
CA THR A 298 10.23 7.31 10.15
C THR A 298 9.68 8.67 10.56
N GLY A 299 10.45 9.75 10.39
CA GLY A 299 9.99 11.10 10.74
C GLY A 299 8.67 11.46 10.04
N TYR A 300 8.53 11.13 8.75
CA TYR A 300 7.31 11.40 7.99
C TYR A 300 6.09 10.63 8.49
N VAL A 301 6.27 9.44 9.06
CA VAL A 301 5.16 8.60 9.58
C VAL A 301 4.57 9.22 10.85
N HIS A 302 5.40 9.87 11.67
CA HIS A 302 5.00 10.36 13.00
C HIS A 302 4.31 11.74 12.98
N VAL A 303 4.46 12.52 11.91
CA VAL A 303 3.87 13.88 11.84
C VAL A 303 2.34 13.83 11.66
N HIS A 304 1.76 12.65 11.42
CA HIS A 304 0.32 12.40 11.22
C HIS A 304 -0.33 11.75 12.45
#